data_AF-A0A943N9Q2-F1
#
_entry.id   AF-A0A943N9Q2-F1
#
_cell.length_a   1.000
_cell.length_b   1.000
_cell.length_c   1.000
_cell.angle_alpha   90.00
_cell.angle_beta   90.00
_cell.angle_gamma   90.00
#
_symmetry.space_group_name_H-M   'P 1'
#
loop_
_entity.id
_entity.type
_entity.pdbx_description
1 polymer ?
#
loop_
_entity_poly.entity_id
_entity_poly.type
_entity_poly.pdbx_seq_one_letter_code
_entity_poly.pdbx_strand_id
1 'polypeptide(L)'
;VPGTVLGIAYILAFNTGFLVLTGTAAILVIVFVFRNMPVAIESGTTTLLQIDNSIEEASTILGAGSGYSFRRISLPMLRNAFFSGLVYSFVKAITAVSAIIFLVSPRWDLVTSKIYTLFDQAKYSQAAAFVTMMVVILLVFIGIFNGLINLLLAPRSRVPKGAGIHEKTEETK
;
A
#
# COMPACT_ATOMS: atom_id res chain seq x y z
N VAL A 1 10.23 -8.75 12.89
CA VAL A 1 11.07 -9.95 12.68
C VAL A 1 12.00 -9.73 11.48
N PRO A 2 13.32 -9.92 11.62
CA PRO A 2 14.27 -9.82 10.52
C PRO A 2 13.96 -10.81 9.38
N GLY A 3 14.21 -10.42 8.13
CA GLY A 3 13.89 -11.25 6.96
C GLY A 3 14.67 -12.57 6.90
N THR A 4 15.85 -12.62 7.53
CA THR A 4 16.72 -13.80 7.61
C THR A 4 16.10 -14.90 8.47
N VAL A 5 15.59 -14.55 9.66
CA VAL A 5 14.90 -15.47 10.57
C VAL A 5 13.65 -16.05 9.91
N LEU A 6 12.90 -15.22 9.20
CA LEU A 6 11.73 -15.66 8.42
C LEU A 6 12.15 -16.60 7.29
N GLY A 7 13.17 -16.26 6.50
CA GLY A 7 13.66 -17.12 5.43
C GLY A 7 14.05 -18.51 5.94
N ILE A 8 14.82 -18.59 7.02
CA ILE A 8 15.24 -19.85 7.63
C ILE A 8 14.03 -20.63 8.18
N ALA A 9 13.12 -19.96 8.89
CA ALA A 9 11.91 -20.61 9.43
C ALA A 9 11.02 -21.21 8.34
N TYR A 10 10.85 -20.50 7.21
CA TYR A 10 10.06 -21.00 6.08
C TYR A 10 10.75 -22.12 5.32
N ILE A 11 12.08 -22.08 5.16
CA ILE A 11 12.83 -23.21 4.59
C ILE A 11 12.61 -24.44 5.48
N LEU A 12 12.84 -24.34 6.78
CA LEU A 12 12.68 -25.47 7.70
C LEU A 12 11.23 -26.01 7.72
N ALA A 13 10.23 -25.12 7.63
CA ALA A 13 8.83 -25.52 7.61
C ALA A 13 8.40 -26.24 6.32
N PHE A 14 8.98 -25.88 5.17
CA PHE A 14 8.55 -26.39 3.85
C PHE A 14 9.60 -27.26 3.15
N ASN A 15 10.73 -27.58 3.78
CA ASN A 15 11.79 -28.46 3.24
C ASN A 15 11.45 -29.95 3.43
N THR A 16 10.83 -30.34 4.55
CA THR A 16 10.61 -31.76 4.91
C THR A 16 9.16 -32.13 5.22
N GLY A 17 8.16 -31.39 4.71
CA GLY A 17 6.73 -31.63 4.97
C GLY A 17 5.91 -32.11 3.76
N PHE A 18 4.59 -32.37 3.97
CA PHE A 18 3.60 -32.86 2.97
C PHE A 18 3.50 -32.05 1.66
N LEU A 19 4.03 -30.82 1.64
CA LEU A 19 4.06 -29.94 0.47
C LEU A 19 5.47 -29.33 0.31
N VAL A 20 6.29 -29.91 -0.55
CA VAL A 20 7.62 -29.38 -0.90
C VAL A 20 7.45 -28.22 -1.88
N LEU A 21 7.28 -27.01 -1.35
CA LEU A 21 7.25 -25.76 -2.15
C LEU A 21 8.59 -25.02 -2.16
N THR A 22 9.62 -25.58 -1.50
CA THR A 22 10.95 -24.99 -1.42
C THR A 22 11.53 -24.80 -2.83
N GLY A 23 11.95 -23.58 -3.16
CA GLY A 23 12.50 -23.24 -4.48
C GLY A 23 11.47 -22.82 -5.53
N THR A 24 10.17 -22.80 -5.22
CA THR A 24 9.11 -22.34 -6.14
C THR A 24 8.70 -20.90 -5.86
N ALA A 25 8.30 -20.11 -6.87
CA ALA A 25 7.82 -18.74 -6.68
C ALA A 25 6.58 -18.62 -5.77
N ALA A 26 5.81 -19.70 -5.60
CA ALA A 26 4.62 -19.74 -4.76
C ALA A 26 4.92 -19.47 -3.28
N ILE A 27 6.05 -19.96 -2.75
CA ILE A 27 6.41 -19.75 -1.34
C ILE A 27 6.69 -18.28 -1.05
N LEU A 28 7.25 -17.55 -2.01
CA LEU A 28 7.46 -16.11 -1.91
C LEU A 28 6.13 -15.38 -1.76
N VAL A 29 5.17 -15.67 -2.65
CA VAL A 29 3.85 -15.03 -2.62
C VAL A 29 3.19 -15.22 -1.27
N ILE A 30 3.19 -16.45 -0.75
CA ILE A 30 2.62 -16.78 0.56
C ILE A 30 3.31 -15.97 1.67
N VAL A 31 4.64 -15.96 1.72
CA VAL A 31 5.41 -15.20 2.72
C VAL A 31 5.12 -13.70 2.65
N PHE A 32 5.03 -13.15 1.43
CA PHE A 32 4.69 -11.75 1.23
C PHE A 32 3.28 -11.42 1.68
N VAL A 33 2.31 -12.29 1.41
CA VAL A 33 0.93 -12.11 1.85
C VAL A 33 0.87 -12.10 3.37
N PHE A 34 1.40 -13.14 4.04
CA PHE A 34 1.40 -13.21 5.50
C PHE A 34 2.14 -12.04 6.17
N ARG A 35 3.23 -11.57 5.55
CA ARG A 35 4.01 -10.45 6.09
C ARG A 35 3.32 -9.10 5.92
N ASN A 36 2.63 -8.88 4.81
CA ASN A 36 1.96 -7.61 4.53
C ASN A 36 0.53 -7.56 5.07
N MET A 37 -0.06 -8.73 5.41
CA MET A 37 -1.42 -8.81 5.95
C MET A 37 -1.62 -7.98 7.23
N PRO A 38 -0.75 -8.02 8.27
CA PRO A 38 -0.92 -7.19 9.46
C PRO A 38 -0.94 -5.71 9.14
N VAL A 39 -0.06 -5.26 8.25
CA VAL A 39 0.04 -3.85 7.86
C VAL A 39 -1.18 -3.41 7.05
N ALA A 40 -1.71 -4.29 6.20
CA ALA A 40 -2.96 -4.03 5.49
C ALA A 40 -4.16 -3.93 6.44
N ILE A 41 -4.22 -4.78 7.47
CA ILE A 41 -5.26 -4.74 8.50
C ILE A 41 -5.17 -3.44 9.31
N GLU A 42 -3.98 -3.06 9.79
CA GLU A 42 -3.76 -1.80 10.53
C GLU A 42 -4.10 -0.56 9.70
N SER A 43 -3.77 -0.56 8.40
CA SER A 43 -4.16 0.52 7.50
C SER A 43 -5.68 0.63 7.34
N GLY A 44 -6.38 -0.50 7.28
CA GLY A 44 -7.84 -0.55 7.19
C GLY A 44 -8.51 -0.05 8.47
N THR A 45 -8.05 -0.51 9.64
CA THR A 45 -8.60 -0.08 10.93
C THR A 45 -8.34 1.41 11.18
N THR A 46 -7.15 1.92 10.84
CA THR A 46 -6.82 3.35 10.98
C THR A 46 -7.75 4.22 10.14
N THR A 47 -8.09 3.79 8.93
CA THR A 47 -9.02 4.54 8.07
C THR A 47 -10.43 4.53 8.63
N LEU A 48 -10.89 3.38 9.14
CA LEU A 48 -12.21 3.29 9.79
C LEU A 48 -12.29 4.23 11.01
N LEU A 49 -11.23 4.30 11.81
CA LEU A 49 -11.15 5.20 12.98
C LEU A 49 -11.10 6.69 12.60
N GLN A 50 -10.67 7.03 11.37
CA GLN A 50 -10.70 8.41 10.87
C GLN A 50 -12.08 8.86 10.39
N ILE A 51 -13.03 7.94 10.19
CA ILE A 51 -14.41 8.29 9.86
C ILE A 51 -15.08 8.72 11.18
N ASP A 52 -15.38 10.01 11.27
CA ASP A 52 -16.03 10.59 12.45
C ASP A 52 -17.44 10.02 12.64
N ASN A 53 -17.78 9.58 13.85
CA ASN A 53 -19.11 9.05 14.19
C ASN A 53 -20.25 10.04 13.86
N SER A 54 -19.96 11.34 13.87
CA SER A 54 -20.92 12.38 13.47
C SER A 54 -21.45 12.22 12.05
N ILE A 55 -20.69 11.60 11.15
CA ILE A 55 -21.12 11.29 9.78
C ILE A 55 -22.19 10.20 9.77
N GLU A 56 -22.07 9.20 10.65
CA GLU A 56 -23.05 8.12 10.79
C GLU A 56 -24.29 8.59 11.56
N GLU A 57 -24.11 9.41 12.59
CA GLU A 57 -25.20 10.05 13.33
C GLU A 57 -26.03 10.99 12.42
N ALA A 58 -25.38 11.83 11.61
CA ALA A 58 -26.07 12.69 10.65
C ALA A 58 -26.89 11.91 9.63
N SER A 59 -26.38 10.76 9.17
CA SER A 59 -27.10 9.87 8.25
C SER A 59 -28.33 9.23 8.92
N THR A 60 -28.20 8.87 10.19
CA THR A 60 -29.27 8.27 10.99
C THR A 60 -30.37 9.29 11.29
N ILE A 61 -29.99 10.54 11.60
CA ILE A 61 -30.92 11.67 11.77
C ILE A 61 -31.69 11.96 10.48
N LEU A 62 -31.06 11.79 9.31
CA LEU A 62 -31.72 11.91 8.00
C LEU A 62 -32.61 10.71 7.63
N GLY A 63 -32.75 9.71 8.51
CA GLY A 63 -33.60 8.53 8.31
C GLY A 63 -32.93 7.40 7.50
N ALA A 64 -31.62 7.45 7.27
CA ALA A 64 -30.90 6.36 6.65
C ALA A 64 -30.57 5.25 7.66
N GLY A 65 -30.81 3.99 7.30
CA GLY A 65 -30.39 2.85 8.12
C GLY A 65 -28.87 2.62 8.06
N SER A 66 -28.27 2.10 9.14
CA SER A 66 -26.81 1.88 9.27
C SER A 66 -26.18 1.14 8.07
N GLY A 67 -26.87 0.13 7.50
CA GLY A 67 -26.38 -0.57 6.31
C GLY A 67 -26.33 0.27 5.02
N TYR A 68 -27.22 1.27 4.89
CA TYR A 68 -27.21 2.22 3.76
C TYR A 68 -26.06 3.22 3.92
N SER A 69 -25.85 3.73 5.14
CA SER A 69 -24.78 4.66 5.48
C SER A 69 -23.40 4.02 5.29
N PHE A 70 -23.24 2.77 5.74
CA PHE A 70 -22.03 2.00 5.50
C PHE A 70 -21.73 1.85 3.99
N ARG A 71 -22.70 1.41 3.18
CA ARG A 71 -22.44 1.18 1.73
C ARG A 71 -22.23 2.46 0.93
N ARG A 72 -22.86 3.57 1.33
CA ARG A 72 -22.91 4.79 0.51
C ARG A 72 -21.97 5.89 0.98
N ILE A 73 -21.52 5.84 2.23
CA ILE A 73 -20.59 6.82 2.81
C ILE A 73 -19.28 6.13 3.19
N SER A 74 -19.31 5.15 4.11
CA SER A 74 -18.09 4.52 4.63
C SER A 74 -17.35 3.70 3.57
N LEU A 75 -18.05 2.89 2.78
CA LEU A 75 -17.47 2.04 1.74
C LEU A 75 -16.72 2.83 0.64
N PRO A 76 -17.27 3.93 0.06
CA PRO A 76 -16.52 4.75 -0.88
C PRO A 76 -15.40 5.60 -0.26
N MET A 77 -15.40 5.83 1.06
CA MET A 77 -14.22 6.37 1.77
C MET A 77 -13.15 5.30 1.96
N LEU A 78 -13.56 4.08 2.32
CA LEU A 78 -12.67 2.93 2.48
C LEU A 78 -12.02 2.51 1.17
N ARG A 79 -12.69 2.66 0.02
CA ARG A 79 -12.09 2.33 -1.29
C ARG A 79 -10.81 3.13 -1.54
N ASN A 80 -10.76 4.41 -1.13
CA ASN A 80 -9.59 5.27 -1.28
C ASN A 80 -8.41 4.74 -0.46
N ALA A 81 -8.66 4.41 0.80
CA ALA A 81 -7.65 3.85 1.68
C ALA A 81 -7.22 2.45 1.23
N PHE A 82 -8.14 1.64 0.72
CA PHE A 82 -7.84 0.32 0.18
C PHE A 82 -6.86 0.41 -1.00
N PHE A 83 -7.10 1.32 -1.95
CA PHE A 83 -6.19 1.53 -3.07
C PHE A 83 -4.82 2.06 -2.60
N SER A 84 -4.78 2.98 -1.63
CA SER A 84 -3.52 3.46 -1.02
C SER A 84 -2.74 2.33 -0.33
N GLY A 85 -3.42 1.48 0.44
CA GLY A 85 -2.84 0.31 1.09
C GLY A 85 -2.30 -0.72 0.09
N LEU A 86 -2.96 -0.87 -1.07
CA LEU A 86 -2.48 -1.74 -2.15
C LEU A 86 -1.15 -1.25 -2.74
N VAL A 87 -1.00 0.06 -2.98
CA VAL A 87 0.26 0.66 -3.44
C VAL A 87 1.37 0.43 -2.42
N TYR A 88 1.07 0.70 -1.16
CA TYR A 88 2.02 0.51 -0.08
C TYR A 88 2.49 -0.95 -0.01
N SER A 89 1.57 -1.92 -0.09
CA SER A 89 1.89 -3.34 -0.13
C SER A 89 2.77 -3.71 -1.33
N PHE A 90 2.47 -3.16 -2.52
CA PHE A 90 3.27 -3.38 -3.73
C PHE A 90 4.70 -2.84 -3.60
N VAL A 91 4.86 -1.62 -3.07
CA VAL A 91 6.18 -1.01 -2.79
C VAL A 91 6.97 -1.84 -1.78
N LYS A 92 6.29 -2.34 -0.73
CA LYS A 92 6.89 -3.22 0.27
C LYS A 92 7.29 -4.57 -0.32
N ALA A 93 6.57 -5.07 -1.31
CA ALA A 93 6.89 -6.31 -2.00
C ALA A 93 8.20 -6.18 -2.81
N ILE A 94 8.32 -5.12 -3.63
CA ILE A 94 9.51 -4.87 -4.47
C ILE A 94 10.79 -4.69 -3.63
N THR A 95 10.68 -4.05 -2.46
CA THR A 95 11.83 -3.68 -1.63
C THR A 95 12.27 -4.77 -0.64
N ALA A 96 11.56 -5.89 -0.49
CA ALA A 96 11.89 -6.88 0.53
C ALA A 96 12.98 -7.86 0.06
N VAL A 97 14.21 -7.37 0.08
CA VAL A 97 15.42 -8.12 -0.28
C VAL A 97 15.68 -9.31 0.65
N SER A 98 15.49 -9.10 1.95
CA SER A 98 16.04 -9.97 3.00
C SER A 98 15.36 -11.33 3.14
N ALA A 99 14.05 -11.42 2.83
CA ALA A 99 13.34 -12.69 2.85
C ALA A 99 13.60 -13.51 1.57
N ILE A 100 13.79 -12.83 0.43
CA ILE A 100 13.96 -13.47 -0.88
C ILE A 100 15.31 -14.15 -0.99
N ILE A 101 16.41 -13.50 -0.57
CA ILE A 101 17.78 -14.03 -0.69
C ILE A 101 17.94 -15.38 0.03
N PHE A 102 17.26 -15.57 1.17
CA PHE A 102 17.34 -16.83 1.91
C PHE A 102 16.38 -17.88 1.36
N LEU A 103 15.19 -17.49 0.88
CA LEU A 103 14.12 -18.43 0.56
C LEU A 103 14.16 -18.96 -0.88
N VAL A 104 14.77 -18.21 -1.81
CA VAL A 104 14.93 -18.63 -3.21
C VAL A 104 16.33 -19.18 -3.45
N SER A 105 16.38 -20.39 -4.00
CA SER A 105 17.59 -20.95 -4.59
C SER A 105 18.16 -19.99 -5.65
N PRO A 106 19.49 -19.85 -5.82
CA PRO A 106 20.15 -18.95 -6.77
C PRO A 106 19.76 -19.05 -8.26
N ARG A 107 18.80 -19.92 -8.64
CA ARG A 107 18.32 -20.11 -10.02
C ARG A 107 17.57 -18.91 -10.59
N TRP A 108 17.05 -18.01 -9.76
CA TRP A 108 16.31 -16.84 -10.23
C TRP A 108 17.14 -15.58 -9.98
N ASP A 109 17.62 -14.96 -11.04
CA ASP A 109 18.37 -13.70 -10.97
C ASP A 109 17.43 -12.53 -10.64
N LEU A 110 17.32 -12.19 -9.36
CA LEU A 110 16.59 -11.01 -8.92
C LEU A 110 17.47 -9.76 -9.00
N VAL A 111 16.90 -8.65 -9.48
CA VAL A 111 17.56 -7.33 -9.52
C VAL A 111 18.17 -6.97 -8.17
N THR A 112 17.45 -7.26 -7.09
CA THR A 112 17.83 -6.98 -5.71
C THR A 112 19.05 -7.79 -5.24
N SER A 113 19.14 -9.07 -5.64
CA SER A 113 20.31 -9.89 -5.34
C SER A 113 21.52 -9.43 -6.17
N LYS A 114 21.30 -9.04 -7.42
CA LYS A 114 22.34 -8.52 -8.30
C LYS A 114 22.97 -7.22 -7.79
N ILE A 115 22.16 -6.32 -7.21
CA ILE A 115 22.66 -5.11 -6.55
C ILE A 115 23.61 -5.48 -5.39
N TYR A 116 23.22 -6.46 -4.57
CA TYR A 116 24.05 -6.92 -3.45
C TYR A 116 25.37 -7.52 -3.94
N THR A 117 25.32 -8.40 -4.94
CA THR A 117 26.53 -8.98 -5.54
C THR A 117 27.45 -7.94 -6.18
N LEU A 118 26.90 -6.91 -6.84
CA LEU A 118 27.69 -5.80 -7.39
C LEU A 118 28.34 -4.95 -6.28
N PHE A 119 27.67 -4.82 -5.14
CA PHE A 119 28.20 -4.14 -3.97
C PHE A 119 29.38 -4.92 -3.36
N ASP A 120 29.25 -6.25 -3.21
CA ASP A 120 30.33 -7.14 -2.76
C ASP A 120 31.52 -7.14 -3.71
N GLN A 121 31.28 -6.99 -5.02
CA GLN A 121 32.34 -6.86 -6.04
C GLN A 121 32.98 -5.45 -6.09
N ALA A 122 32.65 -4.55 -5.15
CA ALA A 122 33.07 -3.14 -5.13
C ALA A 122 32.73 -2.35 -6.42
N LYS A 123 31.75 -2.82 -7.21
CA LYS A 123 31.27 -2.18 -8.43
C LYS A 123 30.15 -1.19 -8.12
N TYR A 124 30.44 -0.21 -7.25
CA TYR A 124 29.45 0.73 -6.73
C TYR A 124 28.71 1.52 -7.82
N SER A 125 29.41 1.92 -8.89
CA SER A 125 28.79 2.66 -10.00
C SER A 125 27.73 1.83 -10.73
N GLN A 126 27.96 0.53 -10.91
CA GLN A 126 26.98 -0.37 -11.54
C GLN A 126 25.81 -0.65 -10.59
N ALA A 127 26.09 -0.88 -9.30
CA ALA A 127 25.05 -1.03 -8.28
C ALA A 127 24.13 0.20 -8.20
N ALA A 128 24.72 1.42 -8.24
CA ALA A 128 23.97 2.67 -8.24
C ALA A 128 23.08 2.82 -9.48
N ALA A 129 23.53 2.39 -10.66
CA ALA A 129 22.72 2.38 -11.88
C ALA A 129 21.49 1.45 -11.75
N PHE A 130 21.66 0.26 -11.16
CA PHE A 130 20.53 -0.64 -10.91
C PHE A 130 19.55 -0.09 -9.87
N VAL A 131 20.05 0.52 -8.78
CA VAL A 131 19.21 1.14 -7.76
C VAL A 131 18.41 2.30 -8.33
N THR A 132 19.05 3.20 -9.09
CA THR A 132 18.37 4.34 -9.72
C THR A 132 17.32 3.90 -10.72
N MET A 133 17.60 2.90 -11.56
CA MET A 133 16.59 2.29 -12.46
C MET A 133 15.39 1.74 -11.68
N MET A 134 15.64 1.01 -10.59
CA MET A 134 14.58 0.45 -9.75
C MET A 134 13.71 1.55 -9.11
N VAL A 135 14.33 2.62 -8.63
CA VAL A 135 13.61 3.79 -8.08
C VAL A 135 12.76 4.47 -9.14
N VAL A 136 13.27 4.65 -10.36
CA VAL A 136 12.50 5.26 -11.46
C VAL A 136 11.27 4.41 -11.80
N ILE A 137 11.41 3.09 -11.92
CA ILE A 137 10.28 2.18 -12.17
C ILE A 137 9.23 2.30 -11.06
N LEU A 138 9.68 2.37 -9.80
CA LEU A 138 8.81 2.52 -8.64
C LEU A 138 8.06 3.87 -8.66
N LEU A 139 8.74 4.97 -9.00
CA LEU A 139 8.12 6.29 -9.14
C LEU A 139 7.10 6.32 -10.28
N VAL A 140 7.39 5.69 -11.42
CA VAL A 140 6.44 5.57 -12.54
C VAL A 140 5.19 4.79 -12.10
N PHE A 141 5.37 3.68 -11.39
CA PHE A 141 4.25 2.89 -10.85
C PHE A 141 3.38 3.70 -9.89
N ILE A 142 4.01 4.40 -8.93
CA ILE A 142 3.29 5.27 -7.99
C ILE A 142 2.60 6.41 -8.74
N GLY A 143 3.23 7.01 -9.74
CA GLY A 143 2.67 8.09 -10.55
C GLY A 143 1.44 7.64 -11.35
N ILE A 144 1.51 6.50 -12.03
CA ILE A 144 0.38 5.90 -12.74
C ILE A 144 -0.76 5.59 -11.76
N PHE A 145 -0.44 5.04 -10.60
CA PHE A 145 -1.45 4.65 -9.62
C PHE A 145 -2.13 5.85 -8.96
N ASN A 146 -1.36 6.86 -8.56
CA ASN A 146 -1.90 8.13 -8.04
C ASN A 146 -2.71 8.85 -9.12
N GLY A 147 -2.28 8.81 -10.38
CA GLY A 147 -3.03 9.31 -11.52
C GLY A 147 -4.36 8.56 -11.71
N LEU A 148 -4.35 7.23 -11.60
CA LEU A 148 -5.54 6.39 -11.69
C LEU A 148 -6.50 6.64 -10.53
N ILE A 149 -6.00 6.77 -9.30
CA ILE A 149 -6.79 7.16 -8.12
C ILE A 149 -7.43 8.52 -8.39
N ASN A 150 -6.65 9.54 -8.76
CA ASN A 150 -7.17 10.88 -9.00
C ASN A 150 -8.21 10.90 -10.13
N LEU A 151 -8.06 10.05 -11.14
CA LEU A 151 -9.04 9.92 -12.22
C LEU A 151 -10.33 9.20 -11.78
N LEU A 152 -10.23 8.11 -11.01
CA LEU A 152 -11.40 7.37 -10.52
C LEU A 152 -12.12 8.05 -9.35
N LEU A 153 -11.40 8.85 -8.56
CA LEU A 153 -11.85 9.42 -7.29
C LEU A 153 -11.89 10.95 -7.27
N ALA A 154 -11.75 11.60 -8.43
CA ALA A 154 -11.87 13.05 -8.58
C ALA A 154 -13.02 13.61 -7.72
N PRO A 155 -12.72 14.45 -6.71
CA PRO A 155 -13.74 15.02 -5.84
C PRO A 155 -14.71 15.86 -6.67
N ARG A 156 -15.97 15.44 -6.76
CA ARG A 156 -17.03 16.20 -7.40
C ARG A 156 -17.61 17.30 -6.49
N SER A 157 -16.92 17.69 -5.43
CA SER A 157 -17.32 18.83 -4.59
C SER A 157 -16.68 20.11 -5.10
N ARG A 158 -17.22 20.64 -6.21
CA ARG A 158 -17.32 22.10 -6.32
C ARG A 158 -18.27 22.52 -5.21
N VAL A 159 -17.74 22.87 -4.05
CA VAL A 159 -18.48 23.72 -3.12
C VAL A 159 -18.70 25.02 -3.90
N PRO A 160 -19.95 25.40 -4.23
CA PRO A 160 -20.19 26.72 -4.79
C PRO A 160 -19.66 27.71 -3.77
N LYS A 161 -18.71 28.56 -4.17
CA LYS A 161 -18.37 29.75 -3.38
C LYS A 161 -19.70 30.47 -3.14
N GLY A 162 -20.19 30.43 -1.91
CA GLY A 162 -21.34 31.19 -1.48
C GLY A 162 -21.13 32.62 -1.92
N ALA A 163 -22.07 33.09 -2.74
CA ALA A 163 -22.12 34.44 -3.25
C ALA A 163 -21.94 35.44 -2.09
N GLY A 164 -21.21 36.51 -2.35
CA GLY A 164 -20.93 37.56 -1.38
C GLY A 164 -22.19 38.03 -0.67
N ILE A 165 -22.21 37.85 0.64
CA ILE A 165 -23.06 38.68 1.49
C ILE A 165 -22.26 39.96 1.70
N HIS A 166 -22.61 40.95 0.89
CA HIS A 166 -22.22 42.34 1.12
C HIS A 166 -22.68 42.71 2.53
N GLU A 167 -21.72 42.81 3.44
CA GLU A 167 -21.85 43.57 4.68
C GLU A 167 -21.96 45.04 4.29
N LYS A 168 -23.20 45.50 4.12
CA LYS A 168 -23.53 46.91 3.89
C LYS A 168 -24.34 47.38 5.09
N THR A 169 -23.66 47.57 6.21
CA THR A 169 -24.26 48.20 7.39
C THR A 169 -23.20 48.97 8.19
N GLU A 170 -22.66 50.05 7.62
CA GLU A 170 -22.04 51.12 8.42
C GLU A 170 -21.98 52.43 7.63
N GLU A 171 -23.15 53.05 7.43
CA GLU A 171 -23.26 54.50 7.23
C GLU A 171 -24.38 55.00 8.14
N THR A 172 -24.01 55.30 9.39
CA THR A 172 -24.71 56.29 10.22
C THR A 172 -23.66 57.01 11.05
N LYS A 173 -23.18 58.12 10.53
CA LYS A 173 -22.73 59.30 11.29
C LYS A 173 -22.86 60.53 10.42
#